data_AF-A0A8T0IEP8-F1
#
_entry.id   AF-A0A8T0IEP8-F1
#
_cell.length_a   1.000
_cell.length_b   1.000
_cell.length_c   1.000
_cell.angle_alpha   90.00
_cell.angle_beta   90.00
_cell.angle_gamma   90.00
#
_symmetry.space_group_name_H-M   'P 1'
#
loop_
_entity.id
_entity.type
_entity.pdbx_description
1 polymer ?
#
loop_
_entity_poly.entity_id
_entity_poly.type
_entity_poly.pdbx_seq_one_letter_code
_entity_poly.pdbx_strand_id
1 'polypeptide(L)'
;MPGGIDPHTHMEMPFMGQESIDDFFSGQGAALAGGTTMHIDFALPVDGDLAAGYQAWEKKAEKSCMDYGFHMAVTKWNDDVAKDMEWLVKEKGINSFKFFMAYKGALMVTDEELIQGFKKCKELGALPQVHAENGDGVVEGQTRMIELGITGPEGHPLSRPPVLEGEATARAIRLAKFVNTPLYVVHVMSIDALDEVSRARHSGQRVIGEPVASGLALDDSKLWDPDFKIAAQYVMSPPIRAAGHSQALQAALSSGVLQLVATDHCPFNSTQKALGKYDFRKIPNGVNGVEERMHIVWDTMVNSGKISVMDYVRVTSTAW
;
A
#
# COMPACT_ATOMS: atom_id res chain seq x y z
N MET A 1 -5.66 18.84 17.37
CA MET A 1 -5.83 17.37 17.18
C MET A 1 -4.44 16.75 17.32
N PRO A 2 -4.30 15.46 17.67
CA PRO A 2 -3.03 14.76 17.47
C PRO A 2 -2.58 14.95 16.01
N GLY A 3 -1.28 15.06 15.77
CA GLY A 3 -0.77 15.05 14.40
C GLY A 3 -1.13 13.74 13.71
N GLY A 4 -1.31 13.79 12.40
CA GLY A 4 -1.63 12.59 11.62
C GLY A 4 -0.49 11.57 11.67
N ILE A 5 -0.84 10.29 11.60
CA ILE A 5 0.12 9.19 11.37
C ILE A 5 -0.20 8.60 10.00
N ASP A 6 0.79 8.56 9.11
CA ASP A 6 0.67 7.91 7.80
C ASP A 6 1.44 6.59 7.79
N PRO A 7 0.78 5.42 7.92
CA PRO A 7 1.46 4.14 8.01
C PRO A 7 1.88 3.57 6.66
N HIS A 8 1.78 4.33 5.56
CA HIS A 8 2.11 3.82 4.24
C HIS A 8 2.82 4.84 3.36
N THR A 9 4.15 4.87 3.49
CA THR A 9 5.02 5.68 2.63
C THR A 9 6.15 4.85 2.04
N HIS A 10 6.75 5.39 0.97
CA HIS A 10 7.92 4.84 0.29
C HIS A 10 8.89 5.97 -0.06
N MET A 11 9.61 6.46 0.95
CA MET A 11 10.58 7.55 0.83
C MET A 11 11.90 7.05 0.24
N GLU A 12 12.37 7.68 -0.83
CA GLU A 12 13.60 7.33 -1.55
C GLU A 12 13.68 5.82 -1.87
N MET A 13 12.54 5.21 -2.22
CA MET A 13 12.44 3.77 -2.43
C MET A 13 12.97 3.39 -3.81
N PRO A 14 13.94 2.47 -3.91
CA PRO A 14 14.33 1.88 -5.19
C PRO A 14 13.23 0.95 -5.71
N PHE A 15 12.59 1.32 -6.82
CA PHE A 15 11.47 0.57 -7.38
C PHE A 15 11.36 0.71 -8.90
N MET A 16 11.08 -0.42 -9.58
CA MET A 16 10.96 -0.49 -11.05
C MET A 16 12.14 0.14 -11.81
N GLY A 17 13.36 -0.03 -11.29
CA GLY A 17 14.58 0.51 -11.89
C GLY A 17 14.73 2.03 -11.74
N GLN A 18 13.92 2.66 -10.89
CA GLN A 18 13.98 4.08 -10.51
C GLN A 18 14.05 4.20 -8.99
N GLU A 19 14.10 5.43 -8.49
CA GLU A 19 13.99 5.75 -7.05
C GLU A 19 12.91 6.82 -6.88
N SER A 20 12.05 6.71 -5.87
CA SER A 20 11.03 7.74 -5.60
C SER A 20 11.70 9.07 -5.26
N ILE A 21 11.08 10.17 -5.69
CA ILE A 21 11.74 11.49 -5.68
C ILE A 21 11.74 12.18 -4.32
N ASP A 22 10.79 11.81 -3.46
CA ASP A 22 10.73 12.35 -2.11
C ASP A 22 11.50 11.44 -1.17
N ASP A 23 12.41 12.04 -0.43
CA ASP A 23 13.24 11.36 0.53
C ASP A 23 12.78 11.60 1.97
N PHE A 24 13.49 11.03 2.95
CA PHE A 24 13.12 11.21 4.35
C PHE A 24 13.11 12.67 4.82
N PHE A 25 13.84 13.59 4.19
CA PHE A 25 13.76 15.00 4.56
C PHE A 25 12.63 15.71 3.82
N SER A 26 12.57 15.59 2.48
CA SER A 26 11.57 16.29 1.67
C SER A 26 10.16 15.77 1.91
N GLY A 27 9.99 14.45 1.93
CA GLY A 27 8.70 13.79 2.17
C GLY A 27 8.17 14.03 3.58
N GLN A 28 9.04 14.06 4.59
CA GLN A 28 8.63 14.43 5.95
C GLN A 28 8.35 15.93 6.09
N GLY A 29 9.09 16.79 5.37
CA GLY A 29 8.76 18.21 5.27
C GLY A 29 7.35 18.43 4.69
N ALA A 30 7.01 17.70 3.64
CA ALA A 30 5.66 17.69 3.05
C ALA A 30 4.60 17.14 4.03
N ALA A 31 4.91 16.04 4.73
CA ALA A 31 4.03 15.48 5.75
C ALA A 31 3.69 16.50 6.86
N LEU A 32 4.71 17.18 7.39
CA LEU A 32 4.58 18.20 8.44
C LEU A 32 3.77 19.40 7.94
N ALA A 33 3.97 19.85 6.69
CA ALA A 33 3.18 20.91 6.08
C ALA A 33 1.68 20.54 5.99
N GLY A 34 1.40 19.25 5.73
CA GLY A 34 0.05 18.68 5.70
C GLY A 34 -0.57 18.34 7.07
N GLY A 35 0.18 18.49 8.18
CA GLY A 35 -0.28 18.15 9.52
C GLY A 35 -0.18 16.66 9.90
N THR A 36 0.56 15.87 9.12
CA THR A 36 1.04 14.53 9.51
C THR A 36 2.36 14.70 10.29
N THR A 37 2.48 14.08 11.45
CA THR A 37 3.64 14.23 12.36
C THR A 37 4.39 12.93 12.63
N MET A 38 3.96 11.82 12.01
CA MET A 38 4.68 10.56 12.00
C MET A 38 4.35 9.80 10.71
N HIS A 39 5.31 9.06 10.17
CA HIS A 39 5.04 8.10 9.11
C HIS A 39 5.67 6.74 9.40
N ILE A 40 5.19 5.69 8.74
CA ILE A 40 5.80 4.37 8.76
C ILE A 40 6.14 3.99 7.33
N ASP A 41 7.43 3.80 7.06
CA ASP A 41 7.95 3.51 5.72
C ASP A 41 8.19 2.01 5.53
N PHE A 42 8.17 1.52 4.29
CA PHE A 42 8.42 0.11 4.00
C PHE A 42 9.90 -0.13 3.66
N ALA A 43 10.65 -0.70 4.61
CA ALA A 43 11.99 -1.19 4.34
C ALA A 43 11.96 -2.41 3.42
N LEU A 44 12.72 -2.35 2.32
CA LEU A 44 12.89 -3.47 1.39
C LEU A 44 14.17 -4.24 1.69
N PRO A 45 14.15 -5.59 1.61
CA PRO A 45 15.34 -6.38 1.83
C PRO A 45 16.35 -6.22 0.70
N VAL A 46 17.64 -6.34 1.02
CA VAL A 46 18.72 -6.34 0.03
C VAL A 46 19.01 -7.78 -0.33
N ASP A 47 18.76 -8.18 -1.58
CA ASP A 47 18.88 -9.58 -2.04
C ASP A 47 18.12 -10.60 -1.16
N GLY A 48 17.06 -10.14 -0.51
CA GLY A 48 16.22 -10.90 0.41
C GLY A 48 16.80 -11.07 1.83
N ASP A 49 17.88 -10.36 2.19
CA ASP A 49 18.36 -10.19 3.57
C ASP A 49 17.61 -9.02 4.23
N LEU A 50 16.88 -9.31 5.31
CA LEU A 50 16.05 -8.29 5.96
C LEU A 50 16.89 -7.38 6.86
N ALA A 51 17.97 -7.89 7.46
CA ALA A 51 18.85 -7.11 8.31
C ALA A 51 19.63 -6.06 7.51
N ALA A 52 20.13 -6.44 6.33
CA ALA A 52 20.75 -5.53 5.38
C ALA A 52 19.74 -4.49 4.86
N GLY A 53 18.51 -4.90 4.55
CA GLY A 53 17.42 -4.00 4.19
C GLY A 53 17.12 -2.95 5.26
N TYR A 54 16.98 -3.39 6.51
CA TYR A 54 16.79 -2.50 7.66
C TYR A 54 17.92 -1.47 7.79
N GLN A 55 19.17 -1.92 7.72
CA GLN A 55 20.33 -1.03 7.82
C GLN A 55 20.39 -0.01 6.67
N ALA A 56 19.99 -0.41 5.46
CA ALA A 56 19.91 0.50 4.32
C ALA A 56 18.84 1.58 4.54
N TRP A 57 17.69 1.23 5.11
CA TRP A 57 16.63 2.19 5.42
C TRP A 57 16.98 3.12 6.58
N GLU A 58 17.63 2.62 7.64
CA GLU A 58 18.16 3.46 8.72
C GLU A 58 19.11 4.52 8.17
N LYS A 59 20.00 4.13 7.24
CA LYS A 59 20.91 5.06 6.58
C LYS A 59 20.17 6.12 5.76
N LYS A 60 19.14 5.73 5.00
CA LYS A 60 18.29 6.68 4.26
C LYS A 60 17.57 7.65 5.22
N ALA A 61 17.17 7.18 6.39
CA ALA A 61 16.44 7.96 7.39
C ALA A 61 17.33 8.87 8.27
N GLU A 62 18.67 8.85 8.12
CA GLU A 62 19.57 9.77 8.84
C GLU A 62 19.26 11.26 8.59
N LYS A 63 18.60 11.58 7.48
CA LYS A 63 18.14 12.94 7.13
C LYS A 63 16.71 13.28 7.58
N SER A 64 16.07 12.40 8.34
CA SER A 64 14.72 12.63 8.85
C SER A 64 14.62 13.90 9.71
N CYS A 65 13.47 14.57 9.62
CA CYS A 65 13.08 15.75 10.39
C CYS A 65 11.80 15.56 11.23
N MET A 66 11.25 14.33 11.24
CA MET A 66 10.00 13.95 11.91
C MET A 66 10.13 12.52 12.46
N ASP A 67 9.37 12.19 13.51
CA ASP A 67 9.28 10.81 14.02
C ASP A 67 8.83 9.85 12.92
N TYR A 68 9.42 8.65 12.90
CA TYR A 68 9.12 7.63 11.92
C TYR A 68 9.26 6.23 12.50
N GLY A 69 8.76 5.24 11.76
CA GLY A 69 9.04 3.82 12.00
C GLY A 69 9.16 3.07 10.69
N PHE A 70 9.43 1.76 10.77
CA PHE A 70 9.47 0.89 9.58
C PHE A 70 8.54 -0.31 9.68
N HIS A 71 7.94 -0.64 8.55
CA HIS A 71 7.49 -1.98 8.21
C HIS A 71 8.64 -2.71 7.51
N MET A 72 8.77 -4.03 7.68
CA MET A 72 9.76 -4.82 6.94
C MET A 72 9.11 -5.68 5.87
N ALA A 73 9.49 -5.48 4.60
CA ALA A 73 9.03 -6.35 3.52
C ALA A 73 9.71 -7.73 3.56
N VAL A 74 8.93 -8.78 3.34
CA VAL A 74 9.39 -10.16 3.22
C VAL A 74 9.04 -10.65 1.82
N THR A 75 10.08 -10.78 0.99
CA THR A 75 9.97 -11.06 -0.46
C THR A 75 10.35 -12.49 -0.84
N LYS A 76 10.76 -13.30 0.13
CA LYS A 76 11.06 -14.74 0.03
C LYS A 76 10.97 -15.37 1.41
N TRP A 77 10.95 -16.70 1.49
CA TRP A 77 11.03 -17.41 2.77
C TRP A 77 12.21 -18.37 2.88
N ASN A 78 12.91 -18.32 4.01
CA ASN A 78 13.87 -19.34 4.47
C ASN A 78 14.18 -19.16 5.98
N ASP A 79 15.01 -20.03 6.54
CA ASP A 79 15.36 -20.00 7.97
C ASP A 79 16.12 -18.72 8.39
N ASP A 80 16.87 -18.10 7.48
CA ASP A 80 17.60 -16.87 7.79
C ASP A 80 16.64 -15.68 7.84
N VAL A 81 15.68 -15.59 6.92
CA VAL A 81 14.56 -14.63 6.99
C VAL A 81 13.82 -14.75 8.32
N ALA A 82 13.54 -15.98 8.77
CA ALA A 82 12.87 -16.20 10.06
C ALA A 82 13.70 -15.71 11.25
N LYS A 83 15.04 -15.87 11.23
CA LYS A 83 15.94 -15.33 12.26
C LYS A 83 15.99 -13.81 12.22
N ASP A 84 16.05 -13.22 11.02
CA ASP A 84 16.06 -11.77 10.86
C ASP A 84 14.77 -11.15 11.38
N MET A 85 13.60 -11.74 11.10
CA MET A 85 12.32 -11.29 11.65
C MET A 85 12.34 -11.26 13.19
N GLU A 86 12.93 -12.28 13.81
CA GLU A 86 13.03 -12.36 15.27
C GLU A 86 13.97 -11.28 15.83
N TRP A 87 15.11 -11.04 15.19
CA TRP A 87 16.03 -9.97 15.55
C TRP A 87 15.39 -8.59 15.38
N LEU A 88 14.67 -8.35 14.28
CA LEU A 88 13.96 -7.10 14.01
C LEU A 88 12.91 -6.79 15.09
N VAL A 89 12.16 -7.80 15.53
CA VAL A 89 11.17 -7.65 16.60
C VAL A 89 11.84 -7.39 17.95
N LYS A 90 12.83 -8.19 18.32
CA LYS A 90 13.44 -8.14 19.66
C LYS A 90 14.36 -6.94 19.87
N GLU A 91 15.13 -6.58 18.84
CA GLU A 91 16.24 -5.64 18.97
C GLU A 91 15.99 -4.31 18.26
N LYS A 92 15.07 -4.26 17.27
CA LYS A 92 14.83 -3.07 16.42
C LYS A 92 13.44 -2.48 16.54
N GLY A 93 12.54 -3.08 17.33
CA GLY A 93 11.19 -2.55 17.56
C GLY A 93 10.24 -2.67 16.36
N ILE A 94 10.59 -3.47 15.35
CA ILE A 94 9.72 -3.74 14.19
C ILE A 94 8.68 -4.76 14.58
N ASN A 95 7.40 -4.46 14.43
CA ASN A 95 6.30 -5.36 14.79
C ASN A 95 5.34 -5.64 13.63
N SER A 96 5.74 -5.35 12.40
CA SER A 96 4.89 -5.48 11.21
C SER A 96 5.70 -5.86 9.98
N PHE A 97 5.19 -6.83 9.23
CA PHE A 97 5.89 -7.45 8.11
C PHE A 97 5.01 -7.48 6.86
N LYS A 98 5.52 -6.99 5.74
CA LYS A 98 4.78 -6.83 4.48
C LYS A 98 5.08 -7.93 3.49
N PHE A 99 4.05 -8.59 3.01
CA PHE A 99 4.11 -9.61 1.97
C PHE A 99 3.43 -9.10 0.70
N PHE A 100 3.90 -9.55 -0.46
CA PHE A 100 3.33 -9.18 -1.75
C PHE A 100 2.76 -10.42 -2.44
N MET A 101 1.49 -10.34 -2.85
CA MET A 101 0.83 -11.39 -3.64
C MET A 101 0.90 -11.08 -5.16
N ALA A 102 1.48 -9.92 -5.49
CA ALA A 102 1.71 -9.42 -6.84
C ALA A 102 3.21 -9.18 -7.09
N TYR A 103 3.56 -8.59 -8.23
CA TYR A 103 4.94 -8.37 -8.68
C TYR A 103 5.70 -9.70 -8.89
N LYS A 104 5.10 -10.58 -9.69
CA LYS A 104 5.66 -11.90 -10.03
C LYS A 104 7.10 -11.77 -10.55
N GLY A 105 8.01 -12.53 -9.96
CA GLY A 105 9.44 -12.52 -10.30
C GLY A 105 10.26 -11.39 -9.67
N ALA A 106 9.64 -10.54 -8.83
CA ALA A 106 10.33 -9.49 -8.09
C ALA A 106 10.06 -9.55 -6.58
N LEU A 107 8.80 -9.35 -6.15
CA LEU A 107 8.42 -9.28 -4.72
C LEU A 107 7.43 -10.37 -4.31
N MET A 108 6.77 -11.01 -5.29
CA MET A 108 5.69 -11.96 -5.04
C MET A 108 6.15 -13.16 -4.22
N VAL A 109 5.44 -13.43 -3.12
CA VAL A 109 5.56 -14.68 -2.37
C VAL A 109 4.46 -15.66 -2.75
N THR A 110 4.77 -16.95 -2.66
CA THR A 110 3.80 -18.04 -2.83
C THR A 110 2.91 -18.18 -1.59
N ASP A 111 1.80 -18.92 -1.72
CA ASP A 111 0.94 -19.23 -0.56
C ASP A 111 1.70 -20.01 0.53
N GLU A 112 2.65 -20.87 0.14
CA GLU A 112 3.49 -21.59 1.09
C GLU A 112 4.34 -20.63 1.92
N GLU A 113 5.06 -19.73 1.27
CA GLU A 113 5.89 -18.71 1.92
C GLU A 113 5.03 -17.77 2.78
N LEU A 114 3.85 -17.38 2.28
CA LEU A 114 2.90 -16.53 3.02
C LEU A 114 2.42 -17.21 4.30
N ILE A 115 2.10 -18.51 4.26
CA ILE A 115 1.72 -19.29 5.46
C ILE A 115 2.87 -19.32 6.47
N GLN A 116 4.11 -19.51 6.03
CA GLN A 116 5.26 -19.53 6.94
C GLN A 116 5.51 -18.16 7.57
N GLY A 117 5.44 -17.09 6.75
CA GLY A 117 5.51 -15.71 7.22
C GLY A 117 4.44 -15.39 8.25
N PHE A 118 3.20 -15.80 8.00
CA PHE A 118 2.09 -15.62 8.94
C PHE A 118 2.29 -16.38 10.26
N LYS A 119 2.82 -17.61 10.20
CA LYS A 119 3.15 -18.39 11.40
C LYS A 119 4.23 -17.69 12.23
N LYS A 120 5.29 -17.20 11.59
CA LYS A 120 6.36 -16.47 12.31
C LYS A 120 5.88 -15.13 12.86
N CYS A 121 5.05 -14.38 12.12
CA CYS A 121 4.42 -13.16 12.64
C CYS A 121 3.61 -13.46 13.91
N LYS A 122 2.81 -14.53 13.90
CA LYS A 122 2.05 -14.96 15.08
C LYS A 122 2.94 -15.34 16.26
N GLU A 123 4.01 -16.10 16.02
CA GLU A 123 4.98 -16.48 17.05
C GLU A 123 5.63 -15.26 17.71
N LEU A 124 5.98 -14.25 16.92
CA LEU A 124 6.64 -13.04 17.37
C LEU A 124 5.69 -11.97 17.94
N GLY A 125 4.37 -12.14 17.80
CA GLY A 125 3.39 -11.11 18.12
C GLY A 125 3.41 -9.92 17.14
N ALA A 126 3.88 -10.13 15.92
CA ALA A 126 3.93 -9.14 14.84
C ALA A 126 2.69 -9.22 13.93
N LEU A 127 2.40 -8.11 13.25
CA LEU A 127 1.25 -7.95 12.36
C LEU A 127 1.66 -8.19 10.89
N PRO A 128 1.17 -9.25 10.24
CA PRO A 128 1.39 -9.41 8.81
C PRO A 128 0.52 -8.42 8.02
N GLN A 129 1.14 -7.78 7.04
CA GLN A 129 0.52 -6.90 6.05
C GLN A 129 0.58 -7.53 4.66
N VAL A 130 -0.41 -7.33 3.81
CA VAL A 130 -0.43 -7.87 2.45
C VAL A 130 -0.75 -6.82 1.40
N HIS A 131 0.08 -6.73 0.35
CA HIS A 131 -0.33 -6.17 -0.93
C HIS A 131 -1.08 -7.29 -1.69
N ALA A 132 -2.39 -7.14 -1.82
CA ALA A 132 -3.29 -8.20 -2.25
C ALA A 132 -3.83 -7.95 -3.67
N GLU A 133 -3.03 -8.23 -4.70
CA GLU A 133 -3.51 -8.48 -6.07
C GLU A 133 -3.05 -9.88 -6.50
N ASN A 134 -3.82 -10.59 -7.33
CA ASN A 134 -3.39 -11.88 -7.87
C ASN A 134 -2.27 -11.67 -8.91
N GLY A 135 -1.01 -11.90 -8.51
CA GLY A 135 0.15 -11.65 -9.36
C GLY A 135 0.19 -12.41 -10.68
N ASP A 136 -0.30 -13.65 -10.71
CA ASP A 136 -0.41 -14.42 -11.95
C ASP A 136 -1.46 -13.81 -12.90
N GLY A 137 -2.62 -13.46 -12.37
CA GLY A 137 -3.68 -12.79 -13.12
C GLY A 137 -3.26 -11.42 -13.64
N VAL A 138 -2.46 -10.67 -12.87
CA VAL A 138 -1.90 -9.37 -13.30
C VAL A 138 -0.94 -9.56 -14.48
N VAL A 139 -0.05 -10.55 -14.44
CA VAL A 139 0.88 -10.84 -15.56
C VAL A 139 0.12 -11.25 -16.83
N GLU A 140 -0.90 -12.09 -16.69
CA GLU A 140 -1.78 -12.49 -17.80
C GLU A 140 -2.49 -11.26 -18.39
N GLY A 141 -3.11 -10.43 -17.56
CA GLY A 141 -3.80 -9.22 -17.99
C GLY A 141 -2.85 -8.22 -18.65
N GLN A 142 -1.62 -8.07 -18.14
CA GLN A 142 -0.59 -7.22 -18.74
C GLN A 142 -0.19 -7.71 -20.13
N THR A 143 0.03 -9.03 -20.27
CA THR A 143 0.34 -9.66 -21.55
C THR A 143 -0.79 -9.42 -22.54
N ARG A 144 -2.03 -9.66 -22.10
CA ARG A 144 -3.23 -9.47 -22.92
C ARG A 144 -3.39 -8.04 -23.43
N MET A 145 -3.16 -7.03 -22.59
CA MET A 145 -3.27 -5.62 -23.02
C MET A 145 -2.25 -5.30 -24.13
N ILE A 146 -1.02 -5.78 -24.00
CA ILE A 146 0.03 -5.57 -25.00
C ILE A 146 -0.29 -6.29 -26.31
N GLU A 147 -0.81 -7.52 -26.26
CA GLU A 147 -1.25 -8.26 -27.46
C GLU A 147 -2.39 -7.55 -28.20
N LEU A 148 -3.24 -6.83 -27.48
CA LEU A 148 -4.30 -5.98 -28.03
C LEU A 148 -3.81 -4.63 -28.56
N GLY A 149 -2.50 -4.34 -28.43
CA GLY A 149 -1.90 -3.06 -28.83
C GLY A 149 -2.15 -1.92 -27.84
N ILE A 150 -2.66 -2.21 -26.63
CA ILE A 150 -2.91 -1.22 -25.58
C ILE A 150 -1.61 -1.04 -24.78
N THR A 151 -0.90 0.04 -25.07
CA THR A 151 0.42 0.34 -24.48
C THR A 151 0.44 1.59 -23.61
N GLY A 152 -0.62 2.41 -23.66
CA GLY A 152 -0.76 3.62 -22.86
C GLY A 152 -1.15 3.34 -21.40
N PRO A 153 -1.14 4.38 -20.53
CA PRO A 153 -1.44 4.25 -19.11
C PRO A 153 -2.76 3.54 -18.80
N GLU A 154 -3.76 3.64 -19.68
CA GLU A 154 -5.05 2.96 -19.58
C GLU A 154 -4.94 1.42 -19.60
N GLY A 155 -3.89 0.87 -20.20
CA GLY A 155 -3.58 -0.56 -20.12
C GLY A 155 -3.30 -1.01 -18.69
N HIS A 156 -2.84 -0.11 -17.81
CA HIS A 156 -2.54 -0.43 -16.42
C HIS A 156 -3.79 -0.86 -15.66
N PRO A 157 -4.86 -0.05 -15.48
CA PRO A 157 -6.07 -0.50 -14.79
C PRO A 157 -6.77 -1.67 -15.50
N LEU A 158 -6.76 -1.71 -16.84
CA LEU A 158 -7.34 -2.81 -17.60
C LEU A 158 -6.64 -4.15 -17.37
N SER A 159 -5.33 -4.15 -17.14
CA SER A 159 -4.53 -5.36 -16.88
C SER A 159 -4.79 -6.01 -15.53
N ARG A 160 -5.44 -5.29 -14.60
CA ARG A 160 -5.61 -5.71 -13.21
C ARG A 160 -6.98 -5.30 -12.65
N PRO A 161 -8.06 -5.86 -13.20
CA PRO A 161 -9.41 -5.49 -12.77
C PRO A 161 -9.63 -5.77 -11.26
N PRO A 162 -10.61 -5.09 -10.61
CA PRO A 162 -10.91 -5.23 -9.19
C PRO A 162 -11.02 -6.67 -8.66
N VAL A 163 -11.52 -7.59 -9.49
CA VAL A 163 -11.64 -9.01 -9.14
C VAL A 163 -10.31 -9.66 -8.73
N LEU A 164 -9.17 -9.20 -9.27
CA LEU A 164 -7.85 -9.73 -8.89
C LEU A 164 -7.41 -9.24 -7.51
N GLU A 165 -7.84 -8.05 -7.10
CA GLU A 165 -7.62 -7.51 -5.77
C GLU A 165 -8.53 -8.23 -4.75
N GLY A 166 -9.80 -8.43 -5.11
CA GLY A 166 -10.77 -9.18 -4.32
C GLY A 166 -10.34 -10.63 -4.07
N GLU A 167 -9.90 -11.36 -5.10
CA GLU A 167 -9.43 -12.75 -4.96
C GLU A 167 -8.26 -12.85 -3.99
N ALA A 168 -7.21 -12.05 -4.19
CA ALA A 168 -6.03 -12.09 -3.35
C ALA A 168 -6.35 -11.66 -1.91
N THR A 169 -7.22 -10.67 -1.73
CA THR A 169 -7.71 -10.26 -0.41
C THR A 169 -8.42 -11.41 0.30
N ALA A 170 -9.34 -12.10 -0.39
CA ALA A 170 -10.05 -13.26 0.13
C ALA A 170 -9.08 -14.39 0.52
N ARG A 171 -8.09 -14.67 -0.33
CA ARG A 171 -7.09 -15.71 -0.11
C ARG A 171 -6.21 -15.40 1.09
N ALA A 172 -5.65 -14.19 1.19
CA ALA A 172 -4.85 -13.77 2.34
C ALA A 172 -5.64 -13.87 3.66
N ILE A 173 -6.89 -13.40 3.66
CA ILE A 173 -7.78 -13.48 4.83
C ILE A 173 -7.99 -14.93 5.27
N ARG A 174 -8.26 -15.84 4.33
CA ARG A 174 -8.47 -17.27 4.64
C ARG A 174 -7.21 -17.93 5.19
N LEU A 175 -6.04 -17.61 4.63
CA LEU A 175 -4.76 -18.12 5.11
C LEU A 175 -4.41 -17.58 6.50
N ALA A 176 -4.65 -16.29 6.76
CA ALA A 176 -4.48 -15.70 8.09
C ALA A 176 -5.44 -16.32 9.12
N LYS A 177 -6.69 -16.62 8.72
CA LYS A 177 -7.66 -17.34 9.55
C LYS A 177 -7.17 -18.75 9.91
N PHE A 178 -6.65 -19.48 8.92
CA PHE A 178 -6.08 -20.81 9.11
C PHE A 178 -4.91 -20.81 10.10
N VAL A 179 -4.00 -19.84 9.99
CA VAL A 179 -2.88 -19.66 10.93
C VAL A 179 -3.34 -19.10 12.29
N ASN A 180 -4.53 -18.50 12.35
CA ASN A 180 -5.06 -17.77 13.49
C ASN A 180 -4.14 -16.61 13.91
N THR A 181 -3.88 -15.70 12.97
CA THR A 181 -3.14 -14.44 13.15
C THR A 181 -4.00 -13.27 12.67
N PRO A 182 -3.89 -12.05 13.24
CA PRO A 182 -4.49 -10.86 12.62
C PRO A 182 -3.89 -10.61 11.23
N LEU A 183 -4.60 -9.88 10.39
CA LEU A 183 -4.12 -9.50 9.05
C LEU A 183 -4.40 -8.03 8.79
N TYR A 184 -3.46 -7.35 8.13
CA TYR A 184 -3.63 -6.00 7.64
C TYR A 184 -3.58 -5.99 6.11
N VAL A 185 -4.65 -5.57 5.46
CA VAL A 185 -4.75 -5.40 4.00
C VAL A 185 -4.45 -3.93 3.70
N VAL A 186 -3.26 -3.67 3.15
CA VAL A 186 -2.85 -2.31 2.76
C VAL A 186 -3.58 -1.85 1.50
N HIS A 187 -3.61 -0.54 1.26
CA HIS A 187 -4.14 0.13 0.06
C HIS A 187 -5.34 -0.59 -0.58
N VAL A 188 -6.45 -0.72 0.15
CA VAL A 188 -7.73 -1.24 -0.34
C VAL A 188 -8.33 -0.21 -1.30
N MET A 189 -8.35 -0.54 -2.59
CA MET A 189 -8.74 0.36 -3.68
C MET A 189 -10.09 0.00 -4.29
N SER A 190 -10.60 -1.22 -4.10
CA SER A 190 -11.82 -1.70 -4.75
C SER A 190 -12.94 -2.16 -3.80
N ILE A 191 -14.16 -2.24 -4.36
CA ILE A 191 -15.34 -2.79 -3.69
C ILE A 191 -15.15 -4.28 -3.47
N ASP A 192 -14.59 -5.00 -4.44
CA ASP A 192 -14.29 -6.43 -4.35
C ASP A 192 -13.41 -6.76 -3.14
N ALA A 193 -12.33 -6.00 -2.91
CA ALA A 193 -11.48 -6.16 -1.75
C ALA A 193 -12.15 -5.71 -0.44
N LEU A 194 -12.87 -4.58 -0.47
CA LEU A 194 -13.67 -4.09 0.66
C LEU A 194 -14.69 -5.14 1.13
N ASP A 195 -15.40 -5.79 0.21
CA ASP A 195 -16.41 -6.78 0.51
C ASP A 195 -15.81 -7.98 1.26
N GLU A 196 -14.60 -8.39 0.91
CA GLU A 196 -13.89 -9.46 1.61
C GLU A 196 -13.45 -9.05 3.01
N VAL A 197 -12.89 -7.84 3.18
CA VAL A 197 -12.57 -7.27 4.50
C VAL A 197 -13.83 -7.18 5.36
N SER A 198 -14.93 -6.69 4.78
CA SER A 198 -16.23 -6.59 5.44
C SER A 198 -16.72 -7.96 5.90
N ARG A 199 -16.78 -8.97 5.01
CA ARG A 199 -17.19 -10.34 5.36
C ARG A 199 -16.34 -10.92 6.49
N ALA A 200 -15.02 -10.76 6.43
CA ALA A 200 -14.12 -11.27 7.45
C ALA A 200 -14.40 -10.65 8.82
N ARG A 201 -14.51 -9.33 8.89
CA ARG A 201 -14.80 -8.59 10.13
C ARG A 201 -16.18 -8.93 10.69
N HIS A 202 -17.21 -9.02 9.85
CA HIS A 202 -18.55 -9.45 10.28
C HIS A 202 -18.55 -10.87 10.87
N SER A 203 -17.65 -11.74 10.41
CA SER A 203 -17.47 -13.09 10.97
C SER A 203 -16.61 -13.14 12.25
N GLY A 204 -16.19 -11.98 12.78
CA GLY A 204 -15.35 -11.85 13.98
C GLY A 204 -13.86 -12.04 13.73
N GLN A 205 -13.41 -12.10 12.47
CA GLN A 205 -11.98 -12.19 12.17
C GLN A 205 -11.29 -10.84 12.38
N ARG A 206 -10.08 -10.88 12.95
CA ARG A 206 -9.22 -9.70 13.14
C ARG A 206 -8.54 -9.32 11.83
N VAL A 207 -9.23 -8.54 11.01
CA VAL A 207 -8.71 -7.98 9.76
C VAL A 207 -8.78 -6.46 9.81
N ILE A 208 -7.66 -5.82 9.47
CA ILE A 208 -7.54 -4.38 9.27
C ILE A 208 -7.50 -4.13 7.77
N GLY A 209 -8.24 -3.14 7.29
CA GLY A 209 -8.21 -2.63 5.92
C GLY A 209 -7.89 -1.15 5.90
N GLU A 210 -6.94 -0.78 5.05
CA GLU A 210 -6.42 0.57 4.87
C GLU A 210 -6.70 1.06 3.44
N PRO A 211 -7.70 1.92 3.22
CA PRO A 211 -7.76 2.72 2.01
C PRO A 211 -6.68 3.81 2.02
N VAL A 212 -6.36 4.32 0.83
CA VAL A 212 -5.42 5.43 0.65
C VAL A 212 -6.11 6.68 0.13
N ALA A 213 -5.52 7.85 0.36
CA ALA A 213 -6.08 9.15 -0.01
C ALA A 213 -6.52 9.22 -1.49
N SER A 214 -5.73 8.66 -2.41
CA SER A 214 -6.06 8.59 -3.84
C SER A 214 -7.33 7.76 -4.10
N GLY A 215 -7.48 6.61 -3.44
CA GLY A 215 -8.67 5.75 -3.53
C GLY A 215 -9.93 6.39 -2.93
N LEU A 216 -9.78 7.31 -1.96
CA LEU A 216 -10.90 8.05 -1.39
C LEU A 216 -11.34 9.23 -2.22
N ALA A 217 -10.43 9.92 -2.89
CA ALA A 217 -10.73 11.21 -3.52
C ALA A 217 -10.87 11.14 -5.05
N LEU A 218 -10.23 10.17 -5.69
CA LEU A 218 -10.10 10.12 -7.14
C LEU A 218 -10.92 8.98 -7.74
N ASP A 219 -11.12 9.08 -9.06
CA ASP A 219 -11.52 7.99 -9.92
C ASP A 219 -10.49 7.82 -11.05
N ASP A 220 -10.65 6.77 -11.86
CA ASP A 220 -9.73 6.42 -12.93
C ASP A 220 -9.84 7.29 -14.18
N SER A 221 -10.70 8.32 -14.21
CA SER A 221 -10.93 9.14 -15.41
C SER A 221 -9.67 9.75 -15.98
N LYS A 222 -8.70 10.09 -15.12
CA LYS A 222 -7.41 10.67 -15.52
C LYS A 222 -6.47 9.67 -16.18
N LEU A 223 -6.62 8.37 -15.93
CA LEU A 223 -5.84 7.33 -16.63
C LEU A 223 -6.22 7.22 -18.10
N TRP A 224 -7.37 7.78 -18.49
CA TRP A 224 -7.88 7.84 -19.87
C TRP A 224 -7.59 9.19 -20.57
N ASP A 225 -6.82 10.08 -19.94
CA ASP A 225 -6.49 11.38 -20.53
C ASP A 225 -5.62 11.20 -21.79
N PRO A 226 -5.94 11.89 -22.91
CA PRO A 226 -5.14 11.78 -24.13
C PRO A 226 -3.70 12.29 -23.98
N ASP A 227 -3.41 13.13 -23.00
CA ASP A 227 -2.03 13.51 -22.67
C ASP A 227 -1.39 12.45 -21.74
N PHE A 228 -0.44 11.70 -22.29
CA PHE A 228 0.36 10.73 -21.55
C PHE A 228 0.93 11.29 -20.24
N LYS A 229 1.42 12.53 -20.23
CA LYS A 229 2.04 13.11 -19.02
C LYS A 229 1.01 13.31 -17.91
N ILE A 230 -0.25 13.57 -18.25
CA ILE A 230 -1.34 13.67 -17.29
C ILE A 230 -1.70 12.26 -16.83
N ALA A 231 -2.01 11.35 -17.76
CA ALA A 231 -2.46 10.01 -17.41
C ALA A 231 -1.43 9.20 -16.60
N ALA A 232 -0.14 9.29 -16.93
CA ALA A 232 0.91 8.56 -16.23
C ALA A 232 1.09 8.97 -14.76
N GLN A 233 0.66 10.17 -14.36
CA GLN A 233 0.72 10.63 -12.96
C GLN A 233 -0.15 9.77 -12.03
N TYR A 234 -1.21 9.15 -12.55
CA TYR A 234 -2.21 8.41 -11.77
C TYR A 234 -1.91 6.90 -11.70
N VAL A 235 -0.82 6.44 -12.33
CA VAL A 235 -0.43 5.03 -12.36
C VAL A 235 0.15 4.61 -11.00
N MET A 236 -0.61 3.77 -10.27
CA MET A 236 -0.23 3.10 -9.02
C MET A 236 -0.87 1.70 -8.94
N SER A 237 -0.53 0.91 -7.91
CA SER A 237 -0.91 -0.51 -7.80
C SER A 237 -1.34 -0.88 -6.38
N PRO A 238 -2.59 -1.31 -6.13
CA PRO A 238 -3.68 -1.44 -7.10
C PRO A 238 -4.06 -0.08 -7.72
N PRO A 239 -4.64 -0.05 -8.93
CA PRO A 239 -4.92 1.21 -9.62
C PRO A 239 -6.08 1.94 -8.95
N ILE A 240 -6.09 3.27 -9.10
CA ILE A 240 -7.28 4.08 -8.87
C ILE A 240 -8.41 3.51 -9.73
N ARG A 241 -9.60 3.32 -9.14
CA ARG A 241 -10.73 2.62 -9.76
C ARG A 241 -11.75 3.58 -10.34
N ALA A 242 -12.65 3.06 -11.16
CA ALA A 242 -13.77 3.80 -11.71
C ALA A 242 -14.66 4.42 -10.61
N ALA A 243 -15.47 5.40 -11.00
CA ALA A 243 -16.42 6.06 -10.10
C ALA A 243 -17.34 5.04 -9.40
N GLY A 244 -17.69 5.31 -8.14
CA GLY A 244 -18.46 4.41 -7.26
C GLY A 244 -17.60 3.73 -6.21
N HIS A 245 -16.35 3.38 -6.54
CA HIS A 245 -15.42 2.74 -5.61
C HIS A 245 -15.04 3.68 -4.44
N SER A 246 -14.70 4.93 -4.73
CA SER A 246 -14.33 5.91 -3.71
C SER A 246 -15.46 6.16 -2.71
N GLN A 247 -16.71 6.24 -3.17
CA GLN A 247 -17.88 6.38 -2.30
C GLN A 247 -18.08 5.16 -1.39
N ALA A 248 -17.84 3.95 -1.90
CA ALA A 248 -17.91 2.73 -1.10
C ALA A 248 -16.82 2.69 -0.01
N LEU A 249 -15.58 3.06 -0.34
CA LEU A 249 -14.48 3.14 0.63
C LEU A 249 -14.74 4.21 1.71
N GLN A 250 -15.29 5.36 1.32
CA GLN A 250 -15.71 6.42 2.25
C GLN A 250 -16.82 5.92 3.20
N ALA A 251 -17.83 5.22 2.69
CA ALA A 251 -18.88 4.64 3.53
C ALA A 251 -18.33 3.56 4.50
N ALA A 252 -17.36 2.77 4.03
CA ALA A 252 -16.69 1.76 4.85
C ALA A 252 -15.83 2.35 5.98
N LEU A 253 -15.14 3.46 5.73
CA LEU A 253 -14.44 4.23 6.77
C LEU A 253 -15.42 4.82 7.78
N SER A 254 -16.52 5.39 7.28
CA SER A 254 -17.54 6.02 8.13
C SER A 254 -18.20 5.01 9.08
N SER A 255 -18.39 3.77 8.62
CA SER A 255 -18.95 2.66 9.41
C SER A 255 -17.91 1.87 10.22
N GLY A 256 -16.61 2.16 10.08
CA GLY A 256 -15.53 1.44 10.77
C GLY A 256 -15.20 0.04 10.21
N VAL A 257 -15.72 -0.30 9.03
CA VAL A 257 -15.33 -1.51 8.27
C VAL A 257 -13.88 -1.39 7.80
N LEU A 258 -13.46 -0.20 7.37
CA LEU A 258 -12.06 0.17 7.18
C LEU A 258 -11.61 1.06 8.36
N GLN A 259 -10.37 0.93 8.79
CA GLN A 259 -9.95 1.44 10.12
C GLN A 259 -9.25 2.79 10.05
N LEU A 260 -8.43 3.01 9.03
CA LEU A 260 -7.53 4.15 8.94
C LEU A 260 -7.25 4.53 7.48
N VAL A 261 -6.71 5.72 7.27
CA VAL A 261 -6.34 6.22 5.93
C VAL A 261 -4.85 6.50 5.86
N ALA A 262 -4.20 5.95 4.83
CA ALA A 262 -2.79 6.19 4.51
C ALA A 262 -2.65 6.87 3.13
N THR A 263 -1.44 6.94 2.57
CA THR A 263 -1.21 7.52 1.23
C THR A 263 -0.64 6.61 0.20
N ASP A 264 0.16 5.61 0.60
CA ASP A 264 1.03 4.91 -0.34
C ASP A 264 1.92 5.89 -1.12
N HIS A 265 2.45 6.90 -0.41
CA HIS A 265 3.22 7.98 -1.00
C HIS A 265 4.50 7.45 -1.62
N CYS A 266 4.56 7.45 -2.95
CA CYS A 266 5.69 6.96 -3.75
C CYS A 266 5.81 7.78 -5.05
N PRO A 267 6.15 9.08 -4.97
CA PRO A 267 6.12 9.96 -6.14
C PRO A 267 7.30 9.69 -7.08
N PHE A 268 7.02 9.82 -8.38
CA PHE A 268 8.02 9.81 -9.45
C PHE A 268 7.80 11.01 -10.36
N ASN A 269 8.87 11.69 -10.78
CA ASN A 269 8.76 12.86 -11.65
C ASN A 269 8.38 12.46 -13.09
N SER A 270 8.03 13.46 -13.91
CA SER A 270 7.59 13.23 -15.30
C SER A 270 8.63 12.53 -16.17
N THR A 271 9.93 12.71 -15.90
CA THR A 271 11.02 12.05 -16.65
C THR A 271 11.07 10.57 -16.33
N GLN A 272 10.90 10.20 -15.06
CA GLN A 272 10.84 8.80 -14.62
C GLN A 272 9.56 8.12 -15.15
N LYS A 273 8.40 8.77 -15.03
CA LYS A 273 7.13 8.25 -15.58
C LYS A 273 7.20 8.03 -17.11
N ALA A 274 7.93 8.87 -17.83
CA ALA A 274 8.10 8.77 -19.28
C ALA A 274 8.87 7.51 -19.76
N LEU A 275 9.51 6.75 -18.88
CA LEU A 275 10.12 5.46 -19.23
C LEU A 275 9.10 4.45 -19.78
N GLY A 276 7.85 4.57 -19.35
CA GLY A 276 6.74 3.75 -19.85
C GLY A 276 5.90 4.40 -20.94
N LYS A 277 6.41 5.43 -21.64
CA LYS A 277 5.67 6.15 -22.70
C LYS A 277 5.07 5.24 -23.78
N TYR A 278 5.74 4.13 -24.07
CA TYR A 278 5.32 3.17 -25.10
C TYR A 278 5.03 1.78 -24.53
N ASP A 279 5.00 1.64 -23.20
CA ASP A 279 4.74 0.39 -22.50
C ASP A 279 4.37 0.71 -21.05
N PHE A 280 3.09 0.70 -20.72
CA PHE A 280 2.58 1.06 -19.39
C PHE A 280 3.20 0.22 -18.27
N ARG A 281 3.67 -1.00 -18.55
CA ARG A 281 4.32 -1.89 -17.58
C ARG A 281 5.65 -1.34 -17.08
N LYS A 282 6.22 -0.34 -17.78
CA LYS A 282 7.48 0.34 -17.42
C LYS A 282 7.25 1.72 -16.79
N ILE A 283 6.00 2.15 -16.60
CA ILE A 283 5.72 3.36 -15.83
C ILE A 283 5.95 3.03 -14.36
N PRO A 284 6.90 3.66 -13.64
CA PRO A 284 7.08 3.43 -12.22
C PRO A 284 5.78 3.72 -11.47
N ASN A 285 5.29 2.76 -10.69
CA ASN A 285 3.98 2.85 -10.04
C ASN A 285 4.09 3.63 -8.73
N GLY A 286 3.22 4.62 -8.52
CA GLY A 286 3.17 5.42 -7.31
C GLY A 286 2.66 6.84 -7.56
N VAL A 287 2.09 7.45 -6.52
CA VAL A 287 1.48 8.79 -6.51
C VAL A 287 1.93 9.59 -5.29
N ASN A 288 1.67 10.90 -5.27
CA ASN A 288 1.83 11.72 -4.07
C ASN A 288 0.61 11.59 -3.12
N GLY A 289 0.70 12.21 -1.95
CA GLY A 289 -0.43 12.24 -1.01
C GLY A 289 -0.08 12.58 0.44
N VAL A 290 1.19 12.50 0.85
CA VAL A 290 1.60 12.64 2.26
C VAL A 290 1.26 14.01 2.86
N GLU A 291 1.35 15.08 2.05
CA GLU A 291 0.94 16.43 2.42
C GLU A 291 -0.58 16.59 2.38
N GLU A 292 -1.23 16.03 1.36
CA GLU A 292 -2.65 16.29 1.09
C GLU A 292 -3.60 15.43 1.93
N ARG A 293 -3.15 14.29 2.47
CA ARG A 293 -3.99 13.27 3.12
C ARG A 293 -4.96 13.85 4.14
N MET A 294 -4.45 14.65 5.07
CA MET A 294 -5.26 15.24 6.14
C MET A 294 -6.35 16.15 5.58
N HIS A 295 -6.00 17.02 4.62
CA HIS A 295 -6.92 17.93 3.96
C HIS A 295 -7.96 17.19 3.11
N ILE A 296 -7.55 16.18 2.36
CA ILE A 296 -8.43 15.34 1.55
C ILE A 296 -9.47 14.64 2.43
N VAL A 297 -9.04 13.99 3.52
CA VAL A 297 -9.98 13.30 4.41
C VAL A 297 -10.91 14.31 5.09
N TRP A 298 -10.40 15.46 5.52
CA TRP A 298 -11.24 16.51 6.11
C TRP A 298 -12.32 16.99 5.13
N ASP A 299 -11.95 17.34 3.91
CA ASP A 299 -12.89 17.89 2.94
C ASP A 299 -13.90 16.84 2.45
N THR A 300 -13.41 15.68 2.04
CA THR A 300 -14.26 14.64 1.45
C THR A 300 -15.19 13.96 2.46
N MET A 301 -14.85 13.96 3.75
CA MET A 301 -15.55 13.18 4.79
C MET A 301 -16.11 14.02 5.94
N VAL A 302 -15.38 15.02 6.45
CA VAL A 302 -15.86 15.85 7.57
C VAL A 302 -16.78 16.96 7.04
N ASN A 303 -16.31 17.77 6.08
CA ASN A 303 -17.11 18.86 5.51
C ASN A 303 -18.40 18.35 4.84
N SER A 304 -18.35 17.14 4.26
CA SER A 304 -19.51 16.49 3.64
C SER A 304 -20.45 15.82 4.66
N GLY A 305 -20.10 15.80 5.95
CA GLY A 305 -20.93 15.23 7.02
C GLY A 305 -20.95 13.70 7.09
N LYS A 306 -20.03 13.00 6.42
CA LYS A 306 -19.94 11.53 6.45
C LYS A 306 -19.33 11.01 7.75
N ILE A 307 -18.39 11.75 8.33
CA ILE A 307 -17.75 11.42 9.61
C ILE A 307 -17.69 12.65 10.52
N SER A 308 -17.64 12.42 11.83
CA SER A 308 -17.40 13.49 12.79
C SER A 308 -15.93 13.89 12.87
N VAL A 309 -15.63 15.02 13.54
CA VAL A 309 -14.24 15.40 13.85
C VAL A 309 -13.54 14.36 14.75
N MET A 310 -14.29 13.63 15.58
CA MET A 310 -13.72 12.54 16.40
C MET A 310 -13.35 11.33 15.54
N ASP A 311 -14.21 10.98 14.58
CA ASP A 311 -13.92 9.92 13.61
C ASP A 311 -12.73 10.29 12.72
N TYR A 312 -12.59 11.56 12.34
CA TYR A 312 -11.42 12.07 11.63
C TYR A 312 -10.12 11.77 12.40
N VAL A 313 -10.06 12.16 13.68
CA VAL A 313 -8.91 11.85 14.55
C VAL A 313 -8.68 10.33 14.69
N ARG A 314 -9.75 9.53 14.74
CA ARG A 314 -9.64 8.06 14.75
C ARG A 314 -8.93 7.57 13.50
N VAL A 315 -9.44 7.90 12.31
CA VAL A 315 -8.95 7.30 11.06
C VAL A 315 -7.61 7.87 10.58
N THR A 316 -7.16 9.02 11.09
CA THR A 316 -5.90 9.65 10.67
C THR A 316 -4.75 9.50 11.67
N SER A 317 -4.99 9.07 12.92
CA SER A 317 -3.92 8.90 13.92
C SER A 317 -4.17 7.89 15.03
N THR A 318 -5.41 7.71 15.49
CA THR A 318 -5.70 6.93 16.72
C THR A 318 -6.49 5.65 16.46
N ALA A 319 -6.38 5.07 15.26
CA ALA A 319 -7.14 3.88 14.90
C ALA A 319 -6.79 2.68 15.80
N TRP A 320 -7.82 1.94 16.23
CA TRP A 320 -7.73 0.72 17.04
C TRP A 320 -8.43 -0.44 16.32
#